data_AF-A0A2G6GPK7-F1
#
_entry.id   AF-A0A2G6GPK7-F1
#
_cell.length_a   1.000
_cell.length_b   1.000
_cell.length_c   1.000
_cell.angle_alpha   90.00
_cell.angle_beta   90.00
_cell.angle_gamma   90.00
#
_symmetry.space_group_name_H-M   'P 1'
#
loop_
_entity.id
_entity.type
_entity.pdbx_description
1 polymer ?
#
loop_
_entity_poly.entity_id
_entity_poly.type
_entity_poly.pdbx_seq_one_letter_code
_entity_poly.pdbx_strand_id
1 'polypeptide(L)'
;MIFYMGINIGAFFAPFVATGVRDWWLQKHGFSYDGSLPALAHQMLNGTLADTTQFQALANKVILNGSQVTNLQQFANDYLGVFNKGYNFAFGVAGVAMVLSLIVYVLFFKYLPSGNRVKEVEKTQKTEPEKQKNMVLIFGVAILLMALTTFVIQLIPNLKYDLGLAVGLFVAFIAIIFQMSTQEERARVISLILVFIVVIFFWMSFHQNGLTLTQFALNYTVKEVGAFTSLFFNLWSILAVISTVVGLFLVVRAQSTFKERMIGIAVTLLSAVVCYLFIYNNHLYYTSPQEFEAQASWLKIFFIDNKTKPEVFQSFNPLFIVSLTPMIMGVFSY
;
A
#
# COMPACT_ATOMS: atom_id res chain seq x y z
N MET A 1 -19.33 0.22 -4.32
CA MET A 1 -18.29 -0.72 -4.79
C MET A 1 -17.30 -0.13 -5.77
N ILE A 2 -17.73 0.53 -6.86
CA ILE A 2 -16.81 1.10 -7.87
C ILE A 2 -15.79 2.06 -7.26
N PHE A 3 -16.23 2.95 -6.35
CA PHE A 3 -15.34 3.85 -5.61
C PHE A 3 -14.27 3.09 -4.79
N TYR A 4 -14.68 2.04 -4.07
CA TYR A 4 -13.78 1.21 -3.28
C TYR A 4 -12.78 0.44 -4.16
N MET A 5 -13.22 -0.08 -5.31
CA MET A 5 -12.32 -0.69 -6.30
C MET A 5 -11.31 0.32 -6.85
N GLY A 6 -11.75 1.55 -7.17
CA GLY A 6 -10.87 2.62 -7.64
C GLY A 6 -9.75 2.98 -6.65
N ILE A 7 -10.07 3.06 -5.36
CA ILE A 7 -9.06 3.30 -4.30
C ILE A 7 -8.02 2.17 -4.28
N ASN A 8 -8.46 0.91 -4.34
CA ASN A 8 -7.54 -0.23 -4.32
C ASN A 8 -6.67 -0.27 -5.58
N ILE A 9 -7.22 0.08 -6.76
CA ILE A 9 -6.41 0.23 -7.98
C ILE A 9 -5.32 1.29 -7.77
N GLY A 10 -5.66 2.46 -7.22
CA GLY A 10 -4.66 3.49 -6.90
C GLY A 10 -3.59 2.99 -5.92
N ALA A 11 -4.00 2.31 -4.85
CA ALA A 11 -3.09 1.74 -3.85
C ALA A 11 -2.17 0.65 -4.44
N PHE A 12 -2.63 -0.08 -5.46
CA PHE A 12 -1.81 -1.05 -6.20
C PHE A 12 -0.67 -0.37 -6.96
N PHE A 13 -0.93 0.74 -7.67
CA PHE A 13 0.08 1.44 -8.45
C PHE A 13 1.06 2.28 -7.59
N ALA A 14 0.62 2.77 -6.43
CA ALA A 14 1.38 3.73 -5.64
C ALA A 14 2.82 3.27 -5.27
N PRO A 15 3.07 2.02 -4.81
CA PRO A 15 4.43 1.57 -4.51
C PRO A 15 5.35 1.53 -5.74
N PHE A 16 4.82 1.17 -6.91
CA PHE A 16 5.60 1.15 -8.16
C PHE A 16 5.99 2.56 -8.60
N VAL A 17 5.07 3.53 -8.50
CA VAL A 17 5.36 4.93 -8.82
C VAL A 17 6.39 5.49 -7.84
N ALA A 18 6.22 5.26 -6.53
CA ALA A 18 7.13 5.76 -5.51
C ALA A 18 8.56 5.21 -5.69
N THR A 19 8.68 3.89 -5.87
CA THR A 19 9.99 3.26 -6.10
C THR A 19 10.59 3.62 -7.46
N GLY A 20 9.77 3.81 -8.49
CA GLY A 20 10.23 4.24 -9.82
C GLY A 20 10.82 5.66 -9.81
N VAL A 21 10.16 6.61 -9.14
CA VAL A 21 10.63 7.99 -9.01
C VAL A 21 11.93 8.06 -8.19
N ARG A 22 11.99 7.33 -7.08
CA ARG A 22 13.20 7.22 -6.26
C ARG A 22 14.38 6.66 -7.06
N ASP A 23 14.17 5.53 -7.74
CA ASP A 23 15.23 4.85 -8.48
C ASP A 23 15.70 5.69 -9.67
N TRP A 24 14.79 6.36 -10.37
CA TRP A 24 15.15 7.32 -11.41
C TRP A 24 16.07 8.40 -10.87
N TRP A 25 15.77 8.97 -9.69
CA TRP A 25 16.59 10.00 -9.08
C TRP A 25 17.97 9.48 -8.66
N LEU A 26 18.04 8.27 -8.07
CA LEU A 26 19.30 7.60 -7.72
C LEU A 26 20.17 7.37 -8.95
N GLN A 27 19.59 6.80 -10.02
CA GLN A 27 20.32 6.49 -11.25
C GLN A 27 20.88 7.74 -11.92
N LYS A 28 20.14 8.85 -11.90
CA LYS A 28 20.61 10.14 -12.42
C LYS A 28 21.82 10.70 -11.66
N HIS A 29 22.02 10.28 -10.41
CA HIS A 29 23.16 10.67 -9.58
C HIS A 29 24.20 9.56 -9.45
N GLY A 30 24.17 8.53 -10.31
CA GLY A 30 25.18 7.48 -10.35
C GLY A 30 25.02 6.39 -9.29
N PHE A 31 23.87 6.30 -8.63
CA PHE A 31 23.58 5.27 -7.62
C PHE A 31 22.49 4.30 -8.08
N SER A 32 22.55 3.07 -7.62
CA SER A 32 21.46 2.10 -7.67
C SER A 32 20.86 1.91 -6.28
N TYR A 33 19.60 1.46 -6.24
CA TYR A 33 18.91 1.22 -4.98
C TYR A 33 19.35 -0.10 -4.34
N ASP A 34 19.66 -0.02 -3.05
CA ASP A 34 19.72 -1.18 -2.15
C ASP A 34 18.95 -0.85 -0.86
N GLY A 35 18.05 -1.75 -0.45
CA GLY A 35 17.18 -1.52 0.70
C GLY A 35 17.87 -1.59 2.05
N SER A 36 19.05 -2.22 2.15
CA SER A 36 19.81 -2.32 3.40
C SER A 36 20.77 -1.16 3.59
N LEU A 37 21.17 -0.52 2.49
CA LEU A 37 22.20 0.53 2.51
C LEU A 37 21.82 1.77 3.34
N PRO A 38 20.57 2.30 3.33
CA PRO A 38 20.22 3.44 4.17
C PRO A 38 20.41 3.18 5.67
N ALA A 39 20.04 1.99 6.14
CA ALA A 39 20.20 1.62 7.55
C ALA A 39 21.69 1.53 7.94
N LEU A 40 22.51 0.90 7.10
CA LEU A 40 23.96 0.82 7.31
C LEU A 40 24.64 2.19 7.22
N ALA A 41 24.19 3.07 6.31
CA ALA A 41 24.69 4.43 6.18
C ALA A 41 24.41 5.25 7.45
N HIS A 42 23.20 5.16 8.01
CA HIS A 42 22.89 5.78 9.31
C HIS A 42 23.74 5.19 10.45
N GLN A 43 23.95 3.87 10.48
CA GLN A 43 24.82 3.25 11.49
C GLN A 43 26.27 3.73 11.37
N MET A 44 26.79 3.91 10.15
CA MET A 44 28.11 4.48 9.87
C MET A 44 28.22 5.91 10.41
N LEU A 45 27.25 6.76 10.08
CA LEU A 45 27.23 8.17 10.53
C LEU A 45 27.09 8.32 12.05
N ASN A 46 26.36 7.39 12.69
CA ASN A 46 26.18 7.37 14.13
C ASN A 46 27.33 6.67 14.88
N GLY A 47 28.34 6.13 14.18
CA GLY A 47 29.45 5.40 14.80
C GLY A 47 29.05 4.06 15.44
N THR A 48 27.92 3.48 15.04
CA THR A 48 27.34 2.24 15.61
C THR A 48 27.49 1.02 14.71
N LEU A 49 28.13 1.17 13.55
CA LEU A 49 28.28 0.10 12.57
C LEU A 49 29.26 -0.97 13.05
N ALA A 50 28.79 -2.21 13.14
CA ALA A 50 29.61 -3.34 13.58
C ALA A 50 30.53 -3.91 12.47
N ASP A 51 30.09 -3.89 11.21
CA ASP A 51 30.83 -4.43 10.07
C ASP A 51 30.99 -3.40 8.95
N THR A 52 32.19 -2.82 8.84
CA THR A 52 32.55 -1.85 7.80
C THR A 52 32.81 -2.52 6.44
N THR A 53 33.11 -3.82 6.42
CA THR A 53 33.40 -4.58 5.20
C THR A 53 32.13 -4.79 4.39
N GLN A 54 31.05 -5.18 5.06
CA GLN A 54 29.74 -5.30 4.42
C GLN A 54 29.27 -3.96 3.82
N PHE A 55 29.43 -2.88 4.58
CA PHE A 55 29.05 -1.54 4.11
C PHE A 55 29.88 -1.11 2.89
N GLN A 56 31.21 -1.32 2.92
CA GLN A 56 32.10 -1.03 1.79
C GLN A 56 31.73 -1.84 0.53
N ALA A 57 31.44 -3.13 0.68
CA ALA A 57 31.06 -3.98 -0.45
C ALA A 57 29.75 -3.51 -1.10
N LEU A 58 28.75 -3.14 -0.28
CA LEU A 58 27.49 -2.59 -0.78
C LEU A 58 27.67 -1.20 -1.38
N ALA A 59 28.49 -0.34 -0.77
CA ALA A 59 28.80 0.99 -1.29
C ALA A 59 29.43 0.93 -2.68
N ASN A 60 30.41 0.03 -2.87
CA ASN A 60 31.03 -0.22 -4.17
C ASN A 60 30.03 -0.80 -5.18
N LYS A 61 29.13 -1.68 -4.74
CA LYS A 61 28.10 -2.30 -5.59
C LYS A 61 27.08 -1.29 -6.11
N VAL A 62 26.69 -0.29 -5.31
CA VAL A 62 25.63 0.64 -5.71
C VAL A 62 26.09 1.75 -6.65
N ILE A 63 27.39 2.02 -6.74
CA ILE A 63 27.94 3.03 -7.66
C ILE A 63 27.93 2.49 -9.09
N LEU A 64 27.18 3.15 -9.96
CA LEU A 64 27.00 2.73 -11.36
C LEU A 64 28.27 2.85 -12.19
N ASN A 65 29.17 3.77 -11.82
CA ASN A 65 30.44 3.98 -12.54
C ASN A 65 31.53 2.96 -12.16
N GLY A 66 31.27 2.05 -11.21
CA GLY A 66 32.22 1.03 -10.77
C GLY A 66 33.40 1.54 -9.94
N SER A 67 33.42 2.84 -9.59
CA SER A 67 34.46 3.42 -8.75
C SER A 67 34.41 2.86 -7.33
N GLN A 68 35.58 2.60 -6.75
CA GLN A 68 35.68 2.22 -5.34
C GLN A 68 35.45 3.42 -4.43
N VAL A 69 34.65 3.22 -3.39
CA VAL A 69 34.41 4.24 -2.35
C VAL A 69 35.63 4.34 -1.46
N THR A 70 36.29 5.49 -1.46
CA THR A 70 37.47 5.76 -0.63
C THR A 70 37.10 6.36 0.73
N ASN A 71 36.03 7.15 0.80
CA ASN A 71 35.53 7.74 2.04
C ASN A 71 34.09 7.29 2.31
N LEU A 72 33.94 6.35 3.24
CA LEU A 72 32.66 5.74 3.60
C LEU A 72 31.70 6.72 4.29
N GLN A 73 32.21 7.66 5.10
CA GLN A 73 31.37 8.65 5.79
C GLN A 73 30.81 9.68 4.79
N GLN A 74 31.65 10.14 3.86
CA GLN A 74 31.22 11.04 2.79
C GLN A 74 30.20 10.35 1.89
N PHE A 75 30.48 9.11 1.48
CA PHE A 75 29.55 8.31 0.70
C PHE A 75 28.21 8.11 1.42
N ALA A 76 28.22 7.82 2.73
CA ALA A 76 26.99 7.65 3.51
C ALA A 76 26.13 8.93 3.48
N ASN A 77 26.74 10.11 3.67
CA ASN A 77 26.04 11.39 3.58
C ASN A 77 25.49 11.65 2.16
N ASP A 78 26.32 11.44 1.13
CA ASP A 78 25.94 11.72 -0.26
C ASP A 78 24.81 10.79 -0.73
N TYR A 79 24.94 9.49 -0.47
CA TYR A 79 23.93 8.50 -0.82
C TYR A 79 22.61 8.79 -0.09
N LEU A 80 22.64 9.05 1.22
CA LEU A 80 21.42 9.38 1.98
C LEU A 80 20.79 10.68 1.50
N GLY A 81 21.59 11.69 1.16
CA GLY A 81 21.10 12.96 0.59
C GLY A 81 20.32 12.74 -0.71
N VAL A 82 20.90 11.98 -1.65
CA VAL A 82 20.24 11.64 -2.92
C VAL A 82 19.02 10.75 -2.69
N PHE A 83 19.16 9.71 -1.86
CA PHE A 83 18.09 8.77 -1.52
C PHE A 83 16.86 9.48 -0.94
N ASN A 84 17.07 10.34 0.06
CA ASN A 84 15.99 11.12 0.69
C ASN A 84 15.35 12.09 -0.30
N LYS A 85 16.14 12.71 -1.18
CA LYS A 85 15.59 13.58 -2.22
C LYS A 85 14.72 12.80 -3.21
N GLY A 86 15.10 11.57 -3.55
CA GLY A 86 14.27 10.66 -4.34
C GLY A 86 12.90 10.39 -3.72
N TYR A 87 12.84 10.10 -2.41
CA TYR A 87 11.55 9.97 -1.71
C TYR A 87 10.76 11.28 -1.66
N ASN A 88 11.43 12.42 -1.49
CA ASN A 88 10.75 13.73 -1.53
C ASN A 88 10.09 13.98 -2.90
N PHE A 89 10.71 13.54 -4.01
CA PHE A 89 10.07 13.58 -5.32
C PHE A 89 8.87 12.62 -5.41
N ALA A 90 8.99 11.40 -4.87
CA ALA A 90 7.87 10.47 -4.80
C ALA A 90 6.67 11.06 -4.03
N PHE A 91 6.92 11.72 -2.89
CA PHE A 91 5.90 12.47 -2.14
C PHE A 91 5.32 13.64 -2.95
N GLY A 92 6.17 14.36 -3.70
CA GLY A 92 5.72 15.42 -4.61
C GLY A 92 4.75 14.92 -5.68
N VAL A 93 5.06 13.77 -6.30
CA VAL A 93 4.17 13.11 -7.27
C VAL A 93 2.84 12.71 -6.63
N ALA A 94 2.85 12.21 -5.39
CA ALA A 94 1.61 11.93 -4.66
C ALA A 94 0.77 13.20 -4.43
N GLY A 95 1.39 14.33 -4.09
CA GLY A 95 0.70 15.62 -3.97
C GLY A 95 0.06 16.08 -5.28
N VAL A 96 0.78 15.95 -6.40
CA VAL A 96 0.23 16.24 -7.74
C VAL A 96 -0.97 15.33 -8.04
N ALA A 97 -0.87 14.04 -7.73
CA ALA A 97 -1.97 13.10 -7.92
C ALA A 97 -3.22 13.46 -7.10
N MET A 98 -3.06 13.95 -5.86
CA MET A 98 -4.18 14.45 -5.05
C MET A 98 -4.85 15.66 -5.70
N VAL A 99 -4.07 16.63 -6.19
CA VAL A 99 -4.61 17.81 -6.89
C VAL A 99 -5.35 17.40 -8.16
N LEU A 100 -4.77 16.51 -8.97
CA LEU A 100 -5.43 15.97 -10.16
C LEU A 100 -6.74 15.25 -9.81
N SER A 101 -6.76 14.46 -8.73
CA SER A 101 -7.99 13.78 -8.28
C SER A 101 -9.09 14.77 -7.89
N LEU A 102 -8.73 15.90 -7.26
CA LEU A 102 -9.67 16.97 -6.91
C LEU A 102 -10.19 17.68 -8.17
N ILE A 103 -9.32 17.95 -9.14
CA ILE A 103 -9.73 18.55 -10.43
C ILE A 103 -10.72 17.63 -11.14
N VAL A 104 -10.43 16.33 -11.24
CA VAL A 104 -11.34 15.35 -11.82
C VAL A 104 -12.66 15.35 -11.05
N TYR A 105 -12.64 15.33 -9.72
CA TYR A 105 -13.86 15.39 -8.92
C TYR A 105 -14.69 16.65 -9.24
N VAL A 106 -14.09 17.83 -9.26
CA VAL A 106 -14.82 19.09 -9.54
C VAL A 106 -15.42 19.10 -10.93
N LEU A 107 -14.68 18.64 -11.95
CA LEU A 107 -15.16 18.59 -13.34
C LEU A 107 -16.31 17.59 -13.51
N PHE A 108 -16.24 16.44 -12.83
CA PHE A 108 -17.20 15.36 -12.99
C PHE A 108 -18.28 15.33 -11.90
N PHE A 109 -18.24 16.24 -10.94
CA PHE A 109 -19.20 16.31 -9.83
C PHE A 109 -20.65 16.34 -10.31
N LYS A 110 -20.93 17.05 -11.40
CA LYS A 110 -22.27 17.19 -11.99
C LYS A 110 -22.83 15.87 -12.56
N TYR A 111 -21.98 14.90 -12.89
CA TYR A 111 -22.40 13.59 -13.40
C TYR A 111 -22.60 12.56 -12.28
N LEU A 112 -22.24 12.90 -11.03
CA LEU A 112 -22.51 12.03 -9.90
C LEU A 112 -24.02 12.08 -9.60
N PRO A 113 -24.69 10.92 -9.46
CA PRO A 113 -26.09 10.89 -9.11
C PRO A 113 -26.27 11.64 -7.78
N SER A 114 -27.10 12.68 -7.79
CA SER A 114 -27.48 13.39 -6.58
C SER A 114 -28.17 12.38 -5.66
N GLY A 115 -27.50 12.05 -4.56
CA GLY A 115 -28.00 11.10 -3.57
C GLY A 115 -29.25 11.64 -2.88
N ASN A 116 -30.42 11.49 -3.52
CA ASN A 116 -31.73 11.74 -2.92
C ASN A 116 -32.10 10.70 -1.83
N ARG A 117 -31.12 10.10 -1.13
CA ARG A 117 -31.34 9.07 -0.10
C ARG A 117 -31.02 9.52 1.33
N VAL A 118 -31.11 10.82 1.61
CA VAL A 118 -31.01 11.33 3.00
C VAL A 118 -32.31 12.02 3.46
N LYS A 119 -33.24 12.33 2.54
CA LYS A 119 -34.49 13.03 2.89
C LYS A 119 -35.60 12.13 3.46
N GLU A 120 -35.45 10.81 3.44
CA GLU A 120 -36.49 9.88 3.93
C GLU A 120 -36.33 9.49 5.40
N VAL A 121 -35.13 9.58 5.99
CA VAL A 121 -34.89 9.19 7.39
C VAL A 121 -35.38 10.28 8.38
N GLU A 122 -35.47 11.54 7.95
CA GLU A 122 -35.94 12.64 8.80
C GLU A 122 -37.45 12.62 9.07
N LYS A 123 -38.27 11.95 8.23
CA LYS A 123 -39.73 12.04 8.32
C LYS A 123 -40.37 11.13 9.37
N THR A 124 -39.63 10.22 10.01
CA THR A 124 -40.21 9.25 10.97
C THR A 124 -39.78 9.45 12.42
N GLN A 125 -38.89 10.42 12.72
CA GLN A 125 -38.61 10.79 14.11
C GLN A 125 -39.74 11.67 14.64
N LYS A 126 -40.76 11.03 15.24
CA LYS A 126 -41.69 11.72 16.11
C LYS A 126 -40.89 12.37 17.24
N THR A 127 -40.98 13.68 17.34
CA THR A 127 -40.36 14.49 18.38
C THR A 127 -41.04 14.17 19.73
N GLU A 128 -40.52 13.21 20.48
CA GLU A 128 -40.73 13.20 21.93
C GLU A 128 -40.01 14.41 22.54
N PRO A 129 -40.53 15.03 23.62
CA PRO A 129 -39.86 16.13 24.28
C PRO A 129 -38.50 15.64 24.79
N GLU A 130 -37.41 16.17 24.20
CA GLU A 130 -36.05 15.88 24.65
C GLU A 130 -35.95 16.19 26.15
N LYS A 131 -35.77 15.16 26.96
CA LYS A 131 -35.27 15.35 28.33
C LYS A 131 -33.92 16.04 28.19
N GLN A 132 -33.84 17.31 28.56
CA GLN A 132 -32.63 18.12 28.54
C GLN A 132 -31.53 17.39 29.32
N LYS A 133 -30.64 16.70 28.60
CA LYS A 133 -29.57 15.92 29.21
C LYS A 133 -28.53 16.88 29.77
N ASN A 134 -28.15 16.70 31.04
CA ASN A 134 -27.16 17.55 31.68
C ASN A 134 -25.78 17.34 31.05
N MET A 135 -25.39 18.22 30.12
CA MET A 135 -24.13 18.10 29.37
C MET A 135 -22.91 18.08 30.29
N VAL A 136 -22.91 18.86 31.38
CA VAL A 136 -21.79 18.89 32.34
C VAL A 136 -21.57 17.51 32.96
N LEU A 137 -22.67 16.81 33.30
CA LEU A 137 -22.60 15.45 33.82
C LEU A 137 -22.05 14.47 32.78
N ILE A 138 -22.52 14.55 31.53
CA ILE A 138 -22.09 13.65 30.45
C ILE A 138 -20.60 13.79 30.17
N PHE A 139 -20.13 15.02 29.97
CA PHE A 139 -18.71 15.28 29.73
C PHE A 139 -17.87 14.97 30.97
N GLY A 140 -18.37 15.25 32.18
CA GLY A 140 -17.69 14.90 33.43
C GLY A 140 -17.47 13.39 33.58
N VAL A 141 -18.49 12.58 33.32
CA VAL A 141 -18.39 11.10 33.31
C VAL A 141 -17.41 10.63 32.24
N ALA A 142 -17.48 11.20 31.03
CA ALA A 142 -16.58 10.81 29.93
C ALA A 142 -15.11 11.12 30.25
N ILE A 143 -14.81 12.30 30.79
CA ILE A 143 -13.45 12.70 31.21
C ILE A 143 -12.95 11.79 32.33
N LEU A 144 -13.80 11.47 33.31
CA LEU A 144 -13.45 10.55 34.39
C LEU A 144 -13.10 9.15 33.85
N LEU A 145 -13.91 8.62 32.93
CA LEU A 145 -13.65 7.33 32.28
C LEU A 145 -12.36 7.37 31.46
N MET A 146 -12.09 8.45 30.70
CA MET A 146 -10.83 8.63 29.99
C MET A 146 -9.62 8.63 30.94
N ALA A 147 -9.68 9.40 32.03
CA ALA A 147 -8.60 9.46 33.00
C ALA A 147 -8.35 8.10 33.67
N LEU A 148 -9.43 7.41 34.09
CA LEU A 148 -9.35 6.11 34.74
C LEU A 148 -8.78 5.04 33.81
N THR A 149 -9.27 4.96 32.58
CA THR A 149 -8.76 4.01 31.57
C THR A 149 -7.31 4.28 31.19
N THR A 150 -6.93 5.56 31.01
CA THR A 150 -5.54 5.95 30.74
C THR A 150 -4.63 5.52 31.90
N PHE A 151 -5.06 5.79 33.14
CA PHE A 151 -4.33 5.38 34.34
C PHE A 151 -4.16 3.87 34.42
N VAL A 152 -5.23 3.09 34.22
CA VAL A 152 -5.19 1.62 34.25
C VAL A 152 -4.24 1.06 33.19
N ILE A 153 -4.25 1.61 31.97
CA ILE A 153 -3.32 1.17 30.91
C ILE A 153 -1.87 1.50 31.29
N GLN A 154 -1.63 2.63 31.94
CA GLN A 154 -0.30 3.04 32.37
C GLN A 154 0.29 2.16 33.49
N LEU A 155 -0.54 1.38 34.19
CA LEU A 155 -0.07 0.38 35.16
C LEU A 155 0.62 -0.82 34.48
N ILE A 156 0.40 -1.02 33.18
CA ILE A 156 1.04 -2.09 32.42
C ILE A 156 2.48 -1.67 32.07
N PRO A 157 3.51 -2.45 32.47
CA PRO A 157 4.90 -2.12 32.18
C PRO A 157 5.15 -2.02 30.68
N ASN A 158 6.01 -1.06 30.29
CA ASN A 158 6.48 -0.84 28.92
C ASN A 158 5.44 -0.32 27.89
N LEU A 159 4.24 0.07 28.32
CA LEU A 159 3.30 0.76 27.44
C LEU A 159 3.57 2.27 27.37
N LYS A 160 3.50 2.81 26.16
CA LYS A 160 3.61 4.25 25.92
C LYS A 160 2.35 4.95 26.41
N TYR A 161 2.53 6.10 27.04
CA TYR A 161 1.43 6.95 27.53
C TYR A 161 0.45 7.35 26.40
N ASP A 162 0.96 7.57 25.18
CA ASP A 162 0.15 7.90 24.00
C ASP A 162 -0.93 6.85 23.71
N LEU A 163 -0.64 5.57 23.96
CA LEU A 163 -1.61 4.48 23.78
C LEU A 163 -2.72 4.57 24.82
N GLY A 164 -2.36 4.79 26.09
CA GLY A 164 -3.32 4.97 27.18
C GLY A 164 -4.28 6.11 26.90
N LEU A 165 -3.76 7.27 26.48
CA LEU A 165 -4.56 8.42 26.09
C LEU A 165 -5.48 8.13 24.90
N ALA A 166 -4.99 7.46 23.86
CA ALA A 166 -5.80 7.14 22.69
C ALA A 166 -6.98 6.22 23.03
N VAL A 167 -6.75 5.18 23.84
CA VAL A 167 -7.81 4.28 24.30
C VAL A 167 -8.77 5.02 25.23
N GLY A 168 -8.26 5.86 26.14
CA GLY A 168 -9.12 6.62 27.04
C GLY A 168 -10.00 7.63 26.32
N LEU A 169 -9.47 8.33 25.31
CA LEU A 169 -10.24 9.22 24.44
C LEU A 169 -11.35 8.46 23.70
N PHE A 170 -11.05 7.25 23.21
CA PHE A 170 -12.03 6.38 22.56
C PHE A 170 -13.16 5.95 23.52
N VAL A 171 -12.82 5.58 24.75
CA VAL A 171 -13.82 5.22 25.78
C VAL A 171 -14.69 6.44 26.14
N ALA A 172 -14.09 7.63 26.31
CA ALA A 172 -14.85 8.87 26.51
C ALA A 172 -15.81 9.13 25.34
N PHE A 173 -15.35 8.97 24.10
CA PHE A 173 -16.18 9.15 22.92
C PHE A 173 -17.36 8.18 22.88
N ILE A 174 -17.14 6.89 23.17
CA ILE A 174 -18.22 5.91 23.30
C ILE A 174 -19.20 6.30 24.42
N ALA A 175 -18.67 6.71 25.58
CA ALA A 175 -19.49 7.11 26.72
C ALA A 175 -20.38 8.32 26.38
N ILE A 176 -19.86 9.30 25.64
CA ILE A 176 -20.62 10.47 25.17
C ILE A 176 -21.73 10.00 24.22
N ILE A 177 -21.40 9.24 23.17
CA ILE A 177 -22.39 8.78 22.18
C ILE A 177 -23.49 7.96 22.87
N PHE A 178 -23.12 7.04 23.74
CA PHE A 178 -24.07 6.17 24.42
C PHE A 178 -24.98 6.96 25.38
N GLN A 179 -24.43 7.91 26.16
CA GLN A 179 -25.23 8.75 27.04
C GLN A 179 -26.13 9.74 26.28
N MET A 180 -25.68 10.25 25.13
CA MET A 180 -26.45 11.14 24.26
C MET A 180 -27.53 10.40 23.48
N SER A 181 -27.40 9.10 23.22
CA SER A 181 -28.40 8.31 22.51
C SER A 181 -29.75 8.17 23.25
N THR A 182 -30.85 8.21 22.50
CA THR A 182 -32.19 7.85 23.00
C THR A 182 -32.38 6.33 23.07
N GLN A 183 -33.43 5.85 23.75
CA GLN A 183 -33.69 4.41 23.86
C GLN A 183 -33.89 3.73 22.49
N GLU A 184 -34.51 4.44 21.54
CA GLU A 184 -34.72 3.98 20.16
C GLU A 184 -33.42 3.96 19.34
N GLU A 185 -32.45 4.82 19.68
CA GLU A 185 -31.15 4.90 19.01
C GLU A 185 -30.12 3.95 19.59
N ARG A 186 -30.27 3.50 20.84
CA ARG A 186 -29.30 2.62 21.52
C ARG A 186 -28.99 1.36 20.72
N ALA A 187 -29.99 0.73 20.09
CA ALA A 187 -29.76 -0.45 19.25
C ALA A 187 -28.84 -0.13 18.04
N ARG A 188 -29.02 1.03 17.42
CA ARG A 188 -28.17 1.51 16.32
C ARG A 188 -26.76 1.88 16.80
N VAL A 189 -26.66 2.55 17.96
CA VAL A 189 -25.37 2.91 18.57
C VAL A 189 -24.57 1.67 18.97
N ILE A 190 -25.20 0.68 19.60
CA ILE A 190 -24.56 -0.60 19.95
C ILE A 190 -24.04 -1.29 18.69
N SER A 191 -24.86 -1.35 17.63
CA SER A 191 -24.43 -1.92 16.34
C SER A 191 -23.22 -1.18 15.76
N LEU A 192 -23.22 0.15 15.81
CA LEU A 192 -22.10 0.98 15.33
C LEU A 192 -20.84 0.75 16.16
N ILE A 193 -20.93 0.65 17.49
CA ILE A 193 -19.79 0.34 18.37
C ILE A 193 -19.22 -1.04 18.03
N LEU A 194 -20.07 -2.06 17.82
CA LEU A 194 -19.62 -3.41 17.45
C LEU A 194 -18.89 -3.40 16.11
N VAL A 195 -19.42 -2.72 15.09
CA VAL A 195 -18.75 -2.56 13.80
C VAL A 195 -17.43 -1.82 13.98
N PHE A 196 -17.40 -0.77 14.81
CA PHE A 196 -16.18 0.00 15.05
C PHE A 196 -15.06 -0.85 15.68
N ILE A 197 -15.38 -1.75 16.62
CA ILE A 197 -14.41 -2.68 17.20
C ILE A 197 -13.77 -3.56 16.12
N VAL A 198 -14.59 -4.12 15.22
CA VAL A 198 -14.07 -4.91 14.08
C VAL A 198 -13.17 -4.05 13.18
N VAL A 199 -13.58 -2.81 12.93
CA VAL A 199 -12.82 -1.84 12.12
C VAL A 199 -11.47 -1.48 12.75
N ILE A 200 -11.37 -1.41 14.08
CA ILE A 200 -10.08 -1.20 14.78
C ILE A 200 -9.10 -2.31 14.45
N PHE A 201 -9.49 -3.58 14.57
CA PHE A 201 -8.60 -4.71 14.26
C PHE A 201 -8.25 -4.76 12.78
N PHE A 202 -9.21 -4.48 11.91
CA PHE A 202 -8.97 -4.36 10.48
C PHE A 202 -7.89 -3.31 10.18
N TRP A 203 -8.02 -2.09 10.72
CA TRP A 203 -7.03 -1.04 10.49
C TRP A 203 -5.70 -1.35 11.18
N MET A 204 -5.70 -1.95 12.36
CA MET A 204 -4.46 -2.39 13.03
C MET A 204 -3.68 -3.37 12.16
N SER A 205 -4.35 -4.35 11.55
CA SER A 205 -3.73 -5.26 10.60
C SER A 205 -3.30 -4.54 9.33
N PHE A 206 -4.13 -3.60 8.82
CA PHE A 206 -3.84 -2.88 7.58
C PHE A 206 -2.62 -1.96 7.69
N HIS A 207 -2.46 -1.24 8.82
CA HIS A 207 -1.33 -0.32 9.04
C HIS A 207 0.01 -1.05 9.09
N GLN A 208 0.03 -2.33 9.49
CA GLN A 208 1.27 -3.13 9.51
C GLN A 208 1.84 -3.35 8.11
N ASN A 209 1.04 -3.28 7.05
CA ASN A 209 1.53 -3.36 5.67
C ASN A 209 2.59 -2.30 5.36
N GLY A 210 2.38 -1.06 5.86
CA GLY A 210 3.23 0.09 5.55
C GLY A 210 4.56 0.13 6.30
N LEU A 211 4.68 -0.57 7.43
CA LEU A 211 5.88 -0.53 8.27
C LEU A 211 6.37 -1.92 8.64
N THR A 212 5.66 -2.63 9.53
CA THR A 212 6.11 -3.90 10.10
C THR A 212 6.37 -4.97 9.03
N LEU A 213 5.42 -5.18 8.11
CA LEU A 213 5.56 -6.17 7.06
C LEU A 213 6.57 -5.74 5.99
N THR A 214 6.71 -4.44 5.74
CA THR A 214 7.75 -3.91 4.84
C THR A 214 9.14 -4.13 5.46
N GLN A 215 9.32 -3.86 6.74
CA GLN A 215 10.57 -4.12 7.46
C GLN A 215 10.85 -5.63 7.58
N PHE A 216 9.80 -6.43 7.74
CA PHE A 216 9.90 -7.89 7.73
C PHE A 216 10.37 -8.39 6.36
N ALA A 217 9.78 -7.88 5.27
CA ALA A 217 10.23 -8.20 3.92
C ALA A 217 11.71 -7.81 3.72
N LEU A 218 12.13 -6.63 4.20
CA LEU A 218 13.52 -6.18 4.06
C LEU A 218 14.54 -7.10 4.77
N ASN A 219 14.22 -7.57 5.98
CA ASN A 219 15.20 -8.23 6.86
C ASN A 219 15.07 -9.75 6.94
N TYR A 220 13.87 -10.29 6.70
CA TYR A 220 13.53 -11.69 6.96
C TYR A 220 12.97 -12.44 5.74
N THR A 221 12.99 -11.82 4.56
CA THR A 221 12.63 -12.50 3.31
C THR A 221 13.80 -12.52 2.33
N VAL A 222 13.75 -13.48 1.40
CA VAL A 222 14.69 -13.52 0.29
C VAL A 222 14.54 -12.27 -0.56
N LYS A 223 15.65 -11.60 -0.87
CA LYS A 223 15.66 -10.35 -1.64
C LYS A 223 15.66 -10.58 -3.14
N GLU A 224 15.69 -11.83 -3.57
CA GLU A 224 15.71 -12.25 -4.96
C GLU A 224 14.64 -13.32 -5.18
N VAL A 225 13.94 -13.24 -6.31
CA VAL A 225 12.91 -14.19 -6.73
C VAL A 225 13.31 -14.90 -8.01
N GLY A 226 12.74 -16.06 -8.28
CA GLY A 226 12.96 -16.76 -9.56
C GLY A 226 12.29 -16.05 -10.73
N ALA A 227 12.69 -16.41 -11.96
CA ALA A 227 12.23 -15.78 -13.20
C ALA A 227 10.70 -15.79 -13.42
N PHE A 228 10.01 -16.81 -12.94
CA PHE A 228 8.54 -16.84 -12.97
C PHE A 228 7.94 -15.88 -11.92
N THR A 229 8.45 -15.91 -10.70
CA THR A 229 7.93 -15.13 -9.57
C THR A 229 8.20 -13.63 -9.76
N SER A 230 9.27 -13.24 -10.46
CA SER A 230 9.58 -11.84 -10.76
C SER A 230 8.47 -11.14 -11.56
N LEU A 231 7.61 -11.90 -12.26
CA LEU A 231 6.45 -11.35 -12.96
C LEU A 231 5.52 -10.56 -12.04
N PHE A 232 5.44 -10.92 -10.76
CA PHE A 232 4.57 -10.26 -9.78
C PHE A 232 5.22 -9.07 -9.05
N PHE A 233 6.52 -8.81 -9.27
CA PHE A 233 7.28 -7.77 -8.57
C PHE A 233 7.64 -6.57 -9.44
N ASN A 234 7.26 -6.58 -10.72
CA ASN A 234 7.44 -5.46 -11.63
C ASN A 234 6.12 -5.05 -12.27
N LEU A 235 5.93 -3.74 -12.45
CA LEU A 235 4.69 -3.16 -12.95
C LEU A 235 4.30 -3.68 -14.35
N TRP A 236 5.27 -3.81 -15.26
CA TRP A 236 4.95 -4.18 -16.64
C TRP A 236 4.60 -5.66 -16.77
N SER A 237 5.34 -6.53 -16.09
CA SER A 237 5.03 -7.96 -16.07
C SER A 237 3.75 -8.28 -15.34
N ILE A 238 3.46 -7.62 -14.21
CA ILE A 238 2.23 -7.89 -13.47
C ILE A 238 1.00 -7.42 -14.27
N LEU A 239 1.11 -6.32 -15.03
CA LEU A 239 0.07 -5.92 -15.98
C LEU A 239 -0.11 -6.94 -17.11
N ALA A 240 0.96 -7.56 -17.61
CA ALA A 240 0.87 -8.65 -18.57
C ALA A 240 0.16 -9.89 -17.95
N VAL A 241 0.46 -10.22 -16.69
CA VAL A 241 -0.23 -11.30 -15.96
C VAL A 241 -1.71 -10.98 -15.79
N ILE A 242 -2.05 -9.78 -15.31
CA ILE A 242 -3.44 -9.31 -15.17
C ILE A 242 -4.16 -9.35 -16.51
N SER A 243 -3.52 -8.88 -17.58
CA SER A 243 -4.07 -8.91 -18.94
C SER A 243 -4.34 -10.34 -19.42
N THR A 244 -3.43 -11.28 -19.12
CA THR A 244 -3.61 -12.70 -19.43
C THR A 244 -4.85 -13.27 -18.71
N VAL A 245 -5.02 -12.96 -17.42
CA VAL A 245 -6.17 -13.39 -16.61
C VAL A 245 -7.47 -12.78 -17.11
N VAL A 246 -7.49 -11.49 -17.44
CA VAL A 246 -8.66 -10.80 -18.01
C VAL A 246 -9.04 -11.40 -19.36
N GLY A 247 -8.05 -11.70 -20.22
CA GLY A 247 -8.28 -12.39 -21.49
C GLY A 247 -8.94 -13.75 -21.27
N LEU A 248 -8.42 -14.56 -20.35
CA LEU A 248 -8.96 -15.88 -20.03
C LEU A 248 -10.38 -15.78 -19.48
N PHE A 249 -10.64 -14.80 -18.62
CA PHE A 249 -11.96 -14.53 -18.09
C PHE A 249 -12.98 -14.22 -19.20
N LEU A 250 -12.61 -13.41 -20.20
CA LEU A 250 -13.48 -13.12 -21.34
C LEU A 250 -13.80 -14.37 -22.18
N VAL A 251 -12.85 -15.31 -22.30
CA VAL A 251 -13.04 -16.58 -23.00
C VAL A 251 -14.00 -17.50 -22.25
N VAL A 252 -13.82 -17.66 -20.95
CA VAL A 252 -14.55 -18.64 -20.12
C VAL A 252 -15.93 -18.13 -19.69
N ARG A 253 -16.11 -16.81 -19.56
CA ARG A 253 -17.37 -16.21 -19.09
C ARG A 253 -18.54 -16.63 -19.99
N ALA A 254 -19.53 -17.32 -19.40
CA ALA A 254 -20.66 -17.89 -20.12
C ALA A 254 -21.45 -16.85 -20.95
N GLN A 255 -21.61 -15.64 -20.42
CA GLN A 255 -22.31 -14.53 -21.07
C GLN A 255 -21.50 -13.80 -22.15
N SER A 256 -20.24 -14.19 -22.42
CA SER A 256 -19.42 -13.51 -23.42
C SER A 256 -19.88 -13.79 -24.85
N THR A 257 -19.96 -12.74 -25.67
CA THR A 257 -20.27 -12.85 -27.10
C THR A 257 -19.12 -13.48 -27.89
N PHE A 258 -19.37 -13.94 -29.13
CA PHE A 258 -18.30 -14.49 -29.98
C PHE A 258 -17.14 -13.52 -30.18
N LYS A 259 -17.42 -12.23 -30.42
CA LYS A 259 -16.39 -11.18 -30.58
C LYS A 259 -15.56 -11.00 -29.31
N GLU A 260 -16.20 -10.96 -28.14
CA GLU A 260 -15.51 -10.85 -26.85
C GLU A 260 -14.61 -12.05 -26.57
N ARG A 261 -15.06 -13.26 -26.93
CA ARG A 261 -14.23 -14.47 -26.80
C ARG A 261 -13.02 -14.43 -27.73
N MET A 262 -13.18 -13.99 -28.98
CA MET A 262 -12.06 -13.83 -29.91
C MET A 262 -11.04 -12.79 -29.42
N ILE A 263 -11.53 -11.67 -28.89
CA ILE A 263 -10.68 -10.67 -28.23
C ILE A 263 -9.97 -11.29 -27.02
N GLY A 264 -10.69 -12.03 -26.18
CA GLY A 264 -10.13 -12.73 -25.02
C GLY A 264 -8.99 -13.68 -25.41
N ILE A 265 -9.18 -14.51 -26.44
CA ILE A 265 -8.14 -15.41 -26.96
C ILE A 265 -6.92 -14.62 -27.44
N ALA A 266 -7.13 -13.59 -28.26
CA ALA A 266 -6.05 -12.78 -28.79
C ALA A 266 -5.24 -12.11 -27.67
N VAL A 267 -5.93 -11.50 -26.69
CA VAL A 267 -5.31 -10.85 -25.53
C VAL A 267 -4.55 -11.87 -24.68
N THR A 268 -5.13 -13.04 -24.39
CA THR A 268 -4.45 -14.09 -23.62
C THR A 268 -3.19 -14.56 -24.32
N LEU A 269 -3.22 -14.82 -25.62
CA LEU A 269 -2.06 -15.29 -26.37
C LEU A 269 -0.95 -14.22 -26.40
N LEU A 270 -1.31 -12.97 -26.73
CA LEU A 270 -0.34 -11.86 -26.76
C LEU A 270 0.29 -11.63 -25.39
N SER A 271 -0.52 -11.56 -24.33
CA SER A 271 -0.02 -11.30 -22.98
C SER A 271 0.75 -12.50 -22.41
N ALA A 272 0.40 -13.73 -22.77
CA ALA A 272 1.18 -14.93 -22.42
C ALA A 272 2.56 -14.93 -23.10
N VAL A 273 2.65 -14.51 -24.36
CA VAL A 273 3.93 -14.31 -25.05
C VAL A 273 4.76 -13.24 -24.35
N VAL A 274 4.16 -12.11 -23.97
CA VAL A 274 4.86 -11.06 -23.21
C VAL A 274 5.36 -11.58 -21.86
N CYS A 275 4.55 -12.33 -21.12
CA CYS A 275 4.97 -12.98 -19.88
C CYS A 275 6.13 -13.94 -20.11
N TYR A 276 6.07 -14.75 -21.17
CA TYR A 276 7.17 -15.65 -21.54
C TYR A 276 8.45 -14.88 -21.86
N LEU A 277 8.37 -13.77 -22.61
CA LEU A 277 9.52 -12.93 -22.91
C LEU A 277 10.14 -12.36 -21.62
N PHE A 278 9.32 -11.95 -20.64
CA PHE A 278 9.82 -11.50 -19.34
C PHE A 278 10.57 -12.62 -18.60
N ILE A 279 9.98 -13.81 -18.50
CA ILE A 279 10.59 -14.97 -17.84
C ILE A 279 11.91 -15.34 -18.54
N TYR A 280 11.88 -15.43 -19.87
CA TYR A 280 13.02 -15.86 -20.67
C TYR A 280 14.19 -14.87 -20.56
N ASN A 281 13.95 -13.57 -20.73
CA ASN A 281 15.00 -12.56 -20.63
C ASN A 281 15.56 -12.46 -19.21
N ASN A 282 14.72 -12.61 -18.19
CA ASN A 282 15.17 -12.69 -16.82
C ASN A 282 16.09 -13.91 -16.61
N HIS A 283 15.64 -15.11 -16.99
CA HIS A 283 16.44 -16.32 -16.87
C HIS A 283 17.78 -16.18 -17.61
N LEU A 284 17.74 -15.73 -18.87
CA LEU A 284 18.92 -15.57 -19.72
C LEU A 284 19.95 -14.61 -19.12
N TYR A 285 19.52 -13.49 -18.53
CA TYR A 285 20.40 -12.53 -17.88
C TYR A 285 21.24 -13.17 -16.76
N TYR A 286 20.65 -14.06 -15.96
CA TYR A 286 21.34 -14.68 -14.83
C TYR A 286 22.08 -15.98 -15.20
N THR A 287 21.63 -16.74 -16.21
CA THR A 287 22.29 -18.00 -16.60
C THR A 287 23.33 -17.84 -17.71
N SER A 288 23.10 -16.92 -18.64
CA SER A 288 23.95 -16.72 -19.83
C SER A 288 24.08 -15.23 -20.17
N PRO A 289 24.79 -14.42 -19.35
CA PRO A 289 24.88 -12.97 -19.56
C PRO A 289 25.41 -12.57 -20.95
N GLN A 290 26.34 -13.34 -21.51
CA GLN A 290 26.89 -13.08 -22.85
C GLN A 290 25.83 -13.25 -23.95
N GLU A 291 24.94 -14.24 -23.82
CA GLU A 291 23.83 -14.46 -24.77
C GLU A 291 22.75 -13.39 -24.62
N PHE A 292 22.47 -12.96 -23.37
CA PHE A 292 21.59 -11.82 -23.13
C PHE A 292 22.12 -10.55 -23.80
N GLU A 293 23.42 -10.26 -23.66
CA GLU A 293 24.01 -9.06 -24.25
C GLU A 293 24.07 -9.10 -25.78
N ALA A 294 24.22 -10.29 -26.38
CA ALA A 294 24.18 -10.49 -27.83
C ALA A 294 22.79 -10.33 -28.45
N GLN A 295 21.73 -10.30 -27.64
CA GLN A 295 20.36 -10.25 -28.13
C GLN A 295 19.96 -8.87 -28.66
N ALA A 296 18.93 -8.82 -29.51
CA ALA A 296 18.42 -7.57 -30.06
C ALA A 296 17.92 -6.64 -28.94
N SER A 297 18.24 -5.34 -29.04
CA SER A 297 17.93 -4.36 -28.00
C SER A 297 16.44 -4.29 -27.62
N TRP A 298 15.54 -4.56 -28.57
CA TRP A 298 14.10 -4.57 -28.32
C TRP A 298 13.64 -5.75 -27.45
N LEU A 299 14.39 -6.86 -27.38
CA LEU A 299 14.07 -7.98 -26.49
C LEU A 299 14.52 -7.70 -25.05
N LYS A 300 15.63 -6.96 -24.89
CA LYS A 300 16.16 -6.55 -23.58
C LYS A 300 15.18 -5.68 -22.77
N ILE A 301 14.19 -5.04 -23.41
CA ILE A 301 13.14 -4.27 -22.70
C ILE A 301 12.25 -5.16 -21.83
N PHE A 302 12.20 -6.47 -22.12
CA PHE A 302 11.50 -7.46 -21.32
C PHE A 302 12.40 -8.05 -20.23
N PHE A 303 13.52 -7.40 -19.90
CA PHE A 303 14.29 -7.75 -18.71
C PHE A 303 13.68 -7.11 -17.46
N ILE A 304 13.63 -7.89 -16.39
CA ILE A 304 13.25 -7.45 -15.04
C ILE A 304 14.34 -7.93 -14.09
N ASP A 305 14.81 -7.08 -13.18
CA ASP A 305 15.73 -7.50 -12.12
C ASP A 305 14.98 -8.41 -11.11
N ASN A 306 15.59 -9.53 -10.71
CA ASN A 306 15.04 -10.42 -9.69
C ASN A 306 15.04 -9.84 -8.28
N LYS A 307 15.69 -8.69 -8.06
CA LYS A 307 15.68 -8.02 -6.75
C LYS A 307 14.30 -7.50 -6.38
N THR A 308 13.77 -8.00 -5.28
CA THR A 308 12.51 -7.52 -4.70
C THR A 308 12.74 -6.27 -3.88
N LYS A 309 11.85 -5.29 -4.01
CA LYS A 309 11.80 -4.11 -3.17
C LYS A 309 10.77 -4.31 -2.06
N PRO A 310 11.09 -4.06 -0.78
CA PRO A 310 10.16 -4.27 0.32
C PRO A 310 8.82 -3.53 0.15
N GLU A 311 8.84 -2.34 -0.46
CA GLU A 311 7.66 -1.52 -0.66
C GLU A 311 6.68 -2.13 -1.68
N VAL A 312 7.19 -2.92 -2.64
CA VAL A 312 6.34 -3.56 -3.67
C VAL A 312 5.40 -4.60 -3.06
N PHE A 313 5.77 -5.19 -1.91
CA PHE A 313 4.88 -6.11 -1.18
C PHE A 313 3.56 -5.44 -0.77
N GLN A 314 3.53 -4.12 -0.60
CA GLN A 314 2.31 -3.38 -0.26
C GLN A 314 1.26 -3.43 -1.38
N SER A 315 1.67 -3.65 -2.63
CA SER A 315 0.75 -3.74 -3.78
C SER A 315 -0.08 -5.03 -3.80
N PHE A 316 0.35 -6.09 -3.11
CA PHE A 316 -0.39 -7.37 -3.11
C PHE A 316 -1.72 -7.28 -2.36
N ASN A 317 -1.80 -6.51 -1.28
CA ASN A 317 -3.05 -6.36 -0.54
C ASN A 317 -4.19 -5.78 -1.42
N PRO A 318 -4.04 -4.60 -2.05
CA PRO A 318 -5.06 -4.10 -2.96
C PRO A 318 -5.27 -5.02 -4.18
N LEU A 319 -4.23 -5.72 -4.66
CA LEU A 319 -4.37 -6.71 -5.73
C LEU A 319 -5.31 -7.85 -5.33
N PHE A 320 -5.15 -8.42 -4.12
CA PHE A 320 -6.04 -9.46 -3.61
C PHE A 320 -7.45 -8.94 -3.41
N ILE A 321 -7.62 -7.72 -2.88
CA ILE A 321 -8.95 -7.10 -2.75
C ILE A 321 -9.61 -6.99 -4.13
N VAL A 322 -8.93 -6.43 -5.13
CA VAL A 322 -9.49 -6.24 -6.49
C VAL A 322 -9.80 -7.58 -7.17
N SER A 323 -8.91 -8.57 -7.05
CA SER A 323 -9.07 -9.87 -7.71
C SER A 323 -10.09 -10.79 -7.03
N LEU A 324 -10.18 -10.78 -5.71
CA LEU A 324 -11.07 -11.65 -4.94
C LEU A 324 -12.47 -11.05 -4.76
N THR A 325 -12.65 -9.72 -4.82
CA THR A 325 -13.96 -9.09 -4.64
C THR A 325 -15.02 -9.67 -5.59
N PRO A 326 -14.79 -9.83 -6.91
CA PRO A 326 -15.77 -10.44 -7.81
C PRO A 326 -16.12 -11.88 -7.43
N MET A 327 -15.14 -12.67 -6.97
CA MET A 327 -15.34 -14.05 -6.55
C MET A 327 -16.21 -14.13 -5.28
N ILE A 328 -15.88 -13.33 -4.27
CA ILE A 328 -16.64 -13.25 -3.01
C ILE A 328 -18.07 -12.76 -3.30
N MET A 329 -18.22 -11.71 -4.10
CA MET A 329 -19.54 -11.20 -4.50
C MET A 329 -20.33 -12.25 -5.27
N GLY A 330 -19.67 -13.06 -6.10
CA GLY A 330 -20.29 -14.21 -6.77
C GLY A 330 -20.85 -15.21 -5.76
N VAL A 331 -20.08 -15.56 -4.72
CA VAL A 331 -20.50 -16.49 -3.65
C VAL A 331 -21.68 -15.96 -2.82
N PHE A 332 -21.83 -14.65 -2.68
CA PHE A 332 -22.94 -14.05 -1.94
C PHE A 332 -24.05 -13.48 -2.85
N SER A 333 -24.02 -13.79 -4.14
CA SER A 333 -25.03 -13.31 -5.09
C SER A 333 -26.32 -14.12 -5.10
N TYR A 334 -26.38 -15.22 -4.34
CA TYR A 334 -27.51 -16.14 -4.23
C TYR A 334 -28.26 -15.98 -2.90
#